data_AF-A0A5E7N377-F1
#
_entry.id   AF-A0A5E7N377-F1
#
_cell.length_a   1.000
_cell.length_b   1.000
_cell.length_c   1.000
_cell.angle_alpha   90.00
_cell.angle_beta   90.00
_cell.angle_gamma   90.00
#
_symmetry.space_group_name_H-M   'P 1'
#
loop_
_entity.id
_entity.type
_entity.pdbx_description
1 polymer ?
#
loop_
_entity_poly.entity_id
_entity_poly.type
_entity_poly.pdbx_seq_one_letter_code
_entity_poly.pdbx_strand_id
1 'polypeptide(L)'
;MEKLKPLIDGGRLDNLVDLLSLISDLVDLLDPAMLEKLARLFEGATEATWSVSNAVRMAKADSSANEQPPGFYQLLKLLREPDTRRGVGFALKTLNVIGRQL
;
A
#
# COMPACT_ATOMS: atom_id res chain seq x y z
N MET A 1 -11.09 -20.56 -11.04
CA MET A 1 -10.12 -20.65 -12.15
C MET A 1 -10.02 -19.37 -12.98
N GLU A 2 -11.13 -18.71 -13.36
CA GLU A 2 -11.06 -17.51 -14.23
C GLU A 2 -10.30 -16.31 -13.63
N LYS A 3 -10.33 -16.09 -12.32
CA LYS A 3 -9.56 -15.01 -11.66
C LYS A 3 -8.05 -15.25 -11.63
N LEU A 4 -7.61 -16.51 -11.80
CA LEU A 4 -6.20 -16.91 -11.80
C LEU A 4 -5.63 -17.02 -13.22
N LYS A 5 -6.48 -17.18 -14.24
CA LYS A 5 -6.07 -17.24 -15.66
C LYS A 5 -5.08 -16.14 -16.06
N PRO A 6 -5.29 -14.85 -15.72
CA PRO A 6 -4.32 -13.80 -16.11
C PRO A 6 -2.92 -13.99 -15.51
N LEU A 7 -2.82 -14.66 -14.35
CA LEU A 7 -1.56 -14.95 -13.68
C LEU A 7 -0.91 -16.24 -14.21
N ILE A 8 -1.73 -17.22 -14.58
CA ILE A 8 -1.33 -18.47 -15.21
C ILE A 8 -0.82 -18.20 -16.63
N ASP A 9 -1.61 -17.51 -17.45
CA ASP A 9 -1.28 -17.16 -18.84
C ASP A 9 -0.05 -16.24 -18.91
N GLY A 10 0.20 -15.46 -17.86
CA GLY A 10 1.37 -14.60 -17.73
C GLY A 10 2.62 -15.28 -17.15
N GLY A 11 2.57 -16.56 -16.77
CA GLY A 11 3.70 -17.26 -16.11
C GLY A 11 4.11 -16.66 -14.76
N ARG A 12 3.25 -15.83 -14.15
CA ARG A 12 3.53 -15.11 -12.90
C ARG A 12 3.03 -15.86 -11.68
N LEU A 13 2.14 -16.83 -11.87
CA LEU A 13 1.65 -17.67 -10.80
C LEU A 13 2.79 -18.46 -10.16
N ASP A 14 3.72 -18.98 -10.98
CA ASP A 14 4.86 -19.77 -10.50
C ASP A 14 5.75 -18.95 -9.56
N ASN A 15 6.08 -17.70 -9.92
CA ASN A 15 6.84 -16.80 -9.04
C ASN A 15 6.12 -16.50 -7.71
N LEU A 16 4.79 -16.42 -7.71
CA LEU A 16 4.01 -16.22 -6.48
C LEU A 16 4.01 -17.48 -5.63
N VAL A 17 3.91 -18.65 -6.26
CA VAL A 17 4.00 -19.95 -5.58
C VAL A 17 5.39 -20.12 -4.98
N ASP A 18 6.45 -19.86 -5.73
CA ASP A 18 7.84 -19.92 -5.24
C ASP A 18 8.08 -18.99 -4.06
N LEU A 19 7.56 -17.76 -4.13
CA LEU A 19 7.65 -16.80 -3.03
C LEU A 19 6.91 -17.30 -1.78
N LEU A 20 5.70 -17.85 -1.96
CA LEU A 20 4.93 -18.42 -0.85
C LEU A 20 5.60 -19.66 -0.25
N SER A 21 6.21 -20.51 -1.08
CA SER A 21 7.00 -21.64 -0.64
C SER A 21 8.22 -21.20 0.18
N LEU A 22 8.97 -20.20 -0.30
CA LEU A 22 10.10 -19.64 0.45
C LEU A 22 9.67 -19.06 1.81
N ILE A 23 8.52 -18.38 1.86
CA ILE A 23 7.97 -17.85 3.12
C ILE A 23 7.56 -18.99 4.05
N SER A 24 6.98 -20.07 3.52
CA SER A 24 6.64 -21.28 4.30
C SER A 24 7.89 -21.90 4.92
N ASP A 25 8.94 -22.11 4.11
CA ASP A 25 10.22 -22.66 4.58
C ASP A 25 10.86 -21.78 5.65
N LEU A 26 10.72 -20.45 5.50
CA LEU A 26 11.22 -19.49 6.48
C LEU A 26 10.45 -19.60 7.79
N VAL A 27 9.12 -19.70 7.75
CA VAL A 27 8.26 -19.87 8.94
C VAL A 27 8.63 -21.15 9.71
N ASP A 28 8.90 -22.24 9.00
CA ASP A 28 9.29 -23.52 9.60
C ASP A 28 10.66 -23.47 10.31
N LEU A 29 11.54 -22.54 9.92
CA LEU A 29 12.87 -22.36 10.50
C LEU A 29 12.89 -21.35 11.67
N LEU A 30 11.84 -20.55 11.85
CA LEU A 30 11.76 -19.54 12.91
C LEU A 30 11.37 -20.17 14.26
N ASP A 31 11.99 -19.65 15.32
CA ASP A 31 11.52 -19.93 16.68
C ASP A 31 10.19 -19.20 16.97
N PRO A 32 9.44 -19.61 18.02
CA PRO A 32 8.15 -19.01 18.35
C PRO A 32 8.19 -17.49 18.57
N ALA A 33 9.28 -16.94 19.11
CA ALA A 33 9.41 -15.52 19.38
C ALA A 33 9.65 -14.71 18.10
N MET A 34 10.39 -15.27 17.14
CA MET A 34 10.55 -14.70 15.81
C MET A 34 9.26 -14.79 14.99
N LEU A 35 8.52 -15.90 15.10
CA LEU A 35 7.23 -16.06 14.45
C LEU A 35 6.23 -15.00 14.92
N GLU A 36 6.18 -14.72 16.23
CA GLU A 36 5.32 -13.65 16.77
C GLU A 36 5.70 -12.26 16.22
N LYS A 37 7.00 -11.96 16.08
CA LYS A 37 7.44 -10.70 15.46
C LYS A 37 7.04 -10.61 13.99
N LEU A 38 7.19 -11.70 13.24
CA LEU A 38 6.77 -11.76 11.84
C LEU A 38 5.27 -11.55 11.70
N ALA A 39 4.47 -12.18 12.57
CA ALA A 39 3.02 -11.98 12.62
C ALA A 39 2.66 -10.51 12.86
N ARG A 40 3.28 -9.85 13.86
CA ARG A 40 3.05 -8.43 14.13
C ARG A 40 3.46 -7.52 12.96
N LEU A 41 4.56 -7.84 12.28
CA LEU A 41 4.97 -7.11 11.08
C LEU A 41 3.95 -7.28 9.94
N PHE A 42 3.46 -8.50 9.74
CA PHE A 42 2.45 -8.79 8.74
C PHE A 42 1.11 -8.10 9.04
N GLU A 43 0.68 -8.11 10.31
CA GLU A 43 -0.49 -7.37 10.78
C GLU A 43 -0.34 -5.87 10.49
N GLY A 44 0.77 -5.26 10.89
CA GLY A 44 1.02 -3.83 10.64
C GLY A 44 1.09 -3.49 9.16
N ALA A 45 1.71 -4.33 8.33
CA ALA A 45 1.74 -4.14 6.87
C ALA A 45 0.35 -4.28 6.24
N THR A 46 -0.44 -5.25 6.70
CA THR A 46 -1.82 -5.46 6.24
C THR A 46 -2.72 -4.29 6.62
N GLU A 47 -2.62 -3.80 7.85
CA GLU A 47 -3.36 -2.63 8.32
C GLU A 47 -3.02 -1.37 7.51
N ALA A 48 -1.72 -1.11 7.30
CA ALA A 48 -1.27 0.00 6.47
C ALA A 48 -1.79 -0.12 5.03
N THR A 49 -1.70 -1.31 4.44
CA THR A 49 -2.22 -1.59 3.09
C THR A 49 -3.73 -1.39 3.00
N TRP A 50 -4.47 -1.81 4.02
CA TRP A 50 -5.92 -1.64 4.10
C TRP A 50 -6.32 -0.17 4.19
N SER A 51 -5.66 0.58 5.08
CA SER A 51 -5.88 2.03 5.25
C SER A 51 -5.64 2.79 3.94
N VAL A 52 -4.51 2.54 3.28
CA VAL A 52 -4.17 3.13 1.98
C VAL A 52 -5.21 2.74 0.92
N SER A 53 -5.58 1.46 0.84
CA SER A 53 -6.57 0.97 -0.13
C SER A 53 -7.94 1.61 0.06
N ASN A 54 -8.38 1.80 1.31
CA ASN A 54 -9.63 2.49 1.62
C ASN A 54 -9.55 3.97 1.24
N ALA A 55 -8.45 4.65 1.55
CA ALA A 55 -8.25 6.05 1.15
C ALA A 55 -8.30 6.21 -0.38
N VAL A 56 -7.67 5.31 -1.12
CA VAL A 56 -7.72 5.28 -2.59
C VAL A 56 -9.14 5.01 -3.08
N ARG A 57 -9.87 4.06 -2.47
CA ARG A 57 -11.26 3.76 -2.85
C ARG A 57 -12.16 4.97 -2.62
N MET A 58 -12.00 5.68 -1.50
CA MET A 58 -12.75 6.90 -1.19
C MET A 58 -12.43 8.01 -2.18
N ALA A 59 -11.14 8.28 -2.43
CA ALA A 59 -10.71 9.29 -3.40
C ALA A 59 -11.22 8.98 -4.82
N LYS A 60 -11.25 7.70 -5.21
CA LYS A 60 -11.81 7.27 -6.50
C LYS A 60 -13.32 7.49 -6.56
N ALA A 61 -14.05 7.16 -5.50
CA ALA A 61 -15.49 7.41 -5.40
C ALA A 61 -15.80 8.91 -5.54
N ASP A 62 -15.09 9.75 -4.78
CA ASP A 62 -15.24 11.21 -4.83
C ASP A 62 -14.88 11.78 -6.21
N SER A 63 -13.83 11.25 -6.86
CA SER A 63 -13.44 11.66 -8.20
C SER A 63 -14.47 11.24 -9.25
N SER A 64 -15.08 10.05 -9.10
CA SER A 64 -16.10 9.56 -10.02
C SER A 64 -17.46 10.25 -9.87
N ALA A 65 -17.75 10.79 -8.68
CA ALA A 65 -18.96 11.56 -8.43
C ALA A 65 -18.90 12.97 -9.04
N ASN A 66 -17.70 13.46 -9.39
CA ASN A 66 -17.52 14.72 -10.10
C ASN A 66 -17.49 14.47 -11.61
N GLU A 67 -18.53 14.90 -12.33
CA GLU A 67 -18.65 14.72 -13.79
C GLU A 67 -17.57 15.45 -14.60
N GLN A 68 -16.94 16.47 -14.03
CA GLN A 68 -15.87 17.23 -14.67
C GLN A 68 -14.55 17.09 -13.90
N PRO A 69 -13.42 16.83 -14.59
CA PRO A 69 -12.12 16.73 -13.95
C PRO A 69 -11.73 18.08 -13.32
N PRO A 70 -11.08 18.08 -12.16
CA PRO A 70 -10.72 19.32 -11.48
C PRO A 70 -9.72 20.12 -12.30
N GLY A 71 -10.01 21.41 -12.50
CA GLY A 71 -9.09 22.35 -13.14
C GLY A 71 -7.89 22.68 -12.24
N PHE A 72 -6.85 23.30 -12.83
CA PHE A 72 -5.61 23.65 -12.13
C PHE A 72 -5.84 24.46 -10.83
N TYR A 73 -6.75 25.44 -10.85
CA TYR A 73 -7.08 26.23 -9.67
C TYR A 73 -7.75 25.40 -8.56
N GLN A 74 -8.58 24.42 -8.94
CA GLN A 74 -9.25 23.54 -7.98
C GLN A 74 -8.24 22.60 -7.30
N LEU A 75 -7.23 22.13 -8.04
CA LEU A 75 -6.11 21.37 -7.47
C LEU A 75 -5.32 22.22 -6.47
N LEU A 76 -5.01 23.48 -6.79
CA LEU A 76 -4.36 24.39 -5.83
C LEU A 76 -5.24 24.67 -4.60
N LYS A 77 -6.56 24.70 -4.76
CA LYS A 77 -7.49 24.87 -3.64
C LYS A 77 -7.43 23.69 -2.66
N LEU A 78 -7.11 22.47 -3.10
CA LEU A 78 -6.92 21.31 -2.21
C LEU A 78 -5.83 21.55 -1.17
N LEU A 79 -4.79 22.33 -1.50
CA LEU A 79 -3.73 22.69 -0.54
C LEU A 79 -4.20 23.65 0.56
N ARG A 80 -5.40 24.24 0.47
CA ARG A 80 -5.99 25.00 1.57
C ARG A 80 -6.60 24.08 2.63
N GLU A 81 -6.97 22.86 2.25
CA GLU A 81 -7.56 21.89 3.17
C GLU A 81 -6.54 21.51 4.26
N PRO A 82 -6.90 21.58 5.57
CA PRO A 82 -6.00 21.22 6.65
C PRO A 82 -5.44 19.80 6.53
N ASP A 83 -6.25 18.83 6.13
CA ASP A 83 -5.83 17.43 6.07
C ASP A 83 -4.91 17.14 4.88
N THR A 84 -5.14 17.78 3.73
CA THR A 84 -4.19 17.74 2.59
C THR A 84 -2.84 18.30 3.00
N ARG A 85 -2.80 19.42 3.74
CA ARG A 85 -1.53 20.01 4.22
C ARG A 85 -0.82 19.11 5.21
N ARG A 86 -1.57 18.45 6.12
CA ARG A 86 -1.00 17.45 7.04
C ARG A 86 -0.39 16.28 6.26
N GLY A 87 -1.11 15.76 5.26
CA GLY A 87 -0.61 14.67 4.41
C GLY A 87 0.65 15.04 3.63
N VAL A 88 0.66 16.21 2.96
CA VAL A 88 1.84 16.71 2.25
C VAL A 88 3.02 16.92 3.21
N GLY A 89 2.77 17.52 4.39
CA GLY A 89 3.79 17.72 5.41
C GLY A 89 4.37 16.40 5.94
N PHE A 90 3.53 15.38 6.12
CA PHE A 90 3.97 14.04 6.50
C PHE A 90 4.87 13.41 5.43
N ALA A 91 4.47 13.47 4.16
CA ALA A 91 5.27 12.94 3.05
C ALA A 91 6.65 13.62 2.96
N LEU A 92 6.68 14.96 3.01
CA LEU A 92 7.92 15.74 2.96
C LEU A 92 8.83 15.46 4.16
N LYS A 93 8.28 15.33 5.37
CA LYS A 93 9.07 14.97 6.56
C LYS A 93 9.63 13.56 6.47
N THR A 94 8.85 12.61 5.96
CA THR A 94 9.30 11.22 5.76
C THR A 94 10.46 11.18 4.77
N LEU A 95 10.34 11.89 3.64
CA LEU A 95 11.44 12.03 2.66
C LEU A 95 12.68 12.67 3.27
N ASN A 96 12.51 13.68 4.15
CA ASN A 96 13.65 14.29 4.85
C ASN A 96 14.38 13.30 5.76
N VAL A 97 13.66 12.43 6.46
CA VAL A 97 14.25 11.40 7.32
C VAL A 97 15.01 10.36 6.49
N ILE A 98 14.40 9.84 5.41
CA ILE A 98 15.07 8.89 4.51
C ILE A 98 16.33 9.51 3.91
N GLY A 99 16.24 10.74 3.40
CA GLY A 99 17.40 11.44 2.83
C GLY A 99 18.51 11.76 3.82
N ARG A 100 18.24 11.72 5.12
CA ARG A 100 19.26 11.86 6.17
C ARG A 100 20.00 10.55 6.47
N GLN A 101 19.39 9.42 6.13
CA GLN A 101 19.93 8.08 6.37
C GLN A 101 20.65 7.52 5.12
N LEU A 102 20.50 8.17 3.97
CA LEU A 102 21.30 7.95 2.76
C LEU A 102 22.64 8.68 2.86
#